data_AF-A0A358V2K8-F1
#
_entry.id   AF-A0A358V2K8-F1
#
_cell.length_a   1.000
_cell.length_b   1.000
_cell.length_c   1.000
_cell.angle_alpha   90.00
_cell.angle_beta   90.00
_cell.angle_gamma   90.00
#
_symmetry.space_group_name_H-M   'P 1'
#
loop_
_entity.id
_entity.type
_entity.pdbx_description
1 polymer ?
#
loop_
_entity_poly.entity_id
_entity_poly.type
_entity_poly.pdbx_seq_one_letter_code
_entity_poly.pdbx_strand_id
1 'polypeptide(L)'
;FKLGKRDKYIPFNVKEDEVILIDCLHGLYRKLTSSVPNRNKFKIYIESMNLLRNTNGEFTKWADVRLLKRMIRDSQHRGYPAETTLAHWPYVRKGELKHIIPYIFSTDAVVNSGLPYELSILKATAGKIFPSRRVIERLREEGRLDPYIRGIRVASLMETVAEFPDLSLLPSTSPIREFIGGSSYEIPHNE
;
A
#
# COMPACT_ATOMS: atom_id res chain seq x y z
N PHE A 1 13.72 15.60 -16.10
CA PHE A 1 12.33 15.11 -16.16
C PHE A 1 11.51 15.73 -17.30
N LYS A 2 11.56 17.05 -17.56
CA LYS A 2 10.79 17.71 -18.64
C LYS A 2 11.10 17.27 -20.09
N LEU A 3 12.27 16.71 -20.37
CA LEU A 3 12.68 16.29 -21.72
C LEU A 3 12.56 14.77 -21.97
N GLY A 4 12.23 13.97 -20.95
CA GLY A 4 12.22 12.50 -21.07
C GLY A 4 13.59 11.86 -21.39
N LYS A 5 14.66 12.65 -21.42
CA LYS A 5 16.04 12.22 -21.70
C LYS A 5 16.90 12.38 -20.44
N ARG A 6 17.85 11.46 -20.27
CA ARG A 6 18.84 11.46 -19.18
C ARG A 6 20.04 12.29 -19.63
N ASP A 7 20.19 13.51 -19.10
CA ASP A 7 21.25 14.44 -19.50
C ASP A 7 22.56 14.26 -18.72
N LYS A 8 22.53 13.68 -17.51
CA LYS A 8 23.71 13.50 -16.65
C LYS A 8 23.60 12.21 -15.84
N TYR A 9 24.74 11.62 -15.52
CA TYR A 9 24.84 10.55 -14.52
C TYR A 9 26.14 10.65 -13.75
N ILE A 10 26.10 10.19 -12.51
CA ILE A 10 27.30 10.02 -11.67
C ILE A 10 27.73 8.56 -11.85
N PRO A 11 28.97 8.29 -12.31
CA PRO A 11 29.50 6.94 -12.36
C PRO A 11 29.49 6.33 -10.95
N PHE A 12 29.00 5.09 -10.84
CA PHE A 12 28.98 4.34 -9.60
C PHE A 12 29.41 2.91 -9.89
N ASN A 13 30.37 2.41 -9.11
CA ASN A 13 30.88 1.04 -9.21
C ASN A 13 30.66 0.37 -7.86
N VAL A 14 30.09 -0.83 -7.89
CA VAL A 14 29.97 -1.70 -6.70
C VAL A 14 31.30 -2.41 -6.45
N LYS A 15 31.63 -2.63 -5.18
CA LYS A 15 32.71 -3.53 -4.77
C LYS A 15 32.29 -5.00 -4.85
N GLU A 16 33.25 -5.92 -4.68
CA GLU A 16 33.02 -7.37 -4.79
C GLU A 16 32.00 -7.91 -3.77
N ASP A 17 31.86 -7.26 -2.62
CA ASP A 17 31.00 -7.62 -1.50
C ASP A 17 29.72 -6.75 -1.38
N GLU A 18 29.48 -5.87 -2.37
CA GLU A 18 28.35 -4.96 -2.36
C GLU A 18 27.22 -5.42 -3.29
N VAL A 19 25.98 -5.16 -2.88
CA VAL A 19 24.78 -5.41 -3.70
C VAL A 19 24.03 -4.11 -3.98
N ILE A 20 23.43 -4.03 -5.17
CA ILE A 20 22.51 -2.94 -5.51
C ILE A 20 21.09 -3.34 -5.11
N LEU A 21 20.53 -2.64 -4.13
CA LEU A 21 19.10 -2.74 -3.81
C LEU A 21 18.32 -1.69 -4.60
N ILE A 22 17.34 -2.13 -5.39
CA ILE A 22 16.44 -1.25 -6.13
C ILE A 22 15.04 -1.36 -5.53
N ASP A 23 14.69 -0.40 -4.69
CA ASP A 23 13.30 -0.22 -4.25
C ASP A 23 12.57 0.73 -5.19
N CYS A 24 11.69 0.18 -6.04
CA CYS A 24 10.79 1.00 -6.85
C CYS A 24 9.52 0.27 -7.27
N LEU A 25 8.45 1.04 -7.52
CA LEU A 25 7.15 0.53 -7.96
C LEU A 25 7.21 -0.30 -9.26
N HIS A 26 8.18 -0.02 -10.13
CA HIS A 26 8.35 -0.70 -11.42
C HIS A 26 9.61 -1.57 -11.46
N GLY A 27 10.12 -2.03 -10.31
CA GLY A 27 11.37 -2.81 -10.23
C GLY A 27 11.36 -4.10 -11.06
N LEU A 28 10.17 -4.67 -11.28
CA LEU A 28 9.96 -5.87 -12.08
C LEU A 28 9.87 -5.60 -13.59
N TYR A 29 9.92 -4.33 -14.02
CA TYR A 29 9.89 -3.99 -15.43
C TYR A 29 11.21 -4.38 -16.11
N ARG A 30 11.17 -5.37 -17.02
CA ARG A 30 12.35 -6.01 -17.61
C ARG A 30 13.36 -5.04 -18.25
N LYS A 31 12.90 -3.93 -18.83
CA LYS A 31 13.81 -2.96 -19.47
C LYS A 31 14.63 -2.15 -18.46
N LEU A 32 14.22 -2.10 -17.18
CA LEU A 32 14.95 -1.37 -16.14
C LEU A 32 16.37 -1.95 -15.94
N THR A 33 16.50 -3.28 -16.03
CA THR A 33 17.76 -4.00 -15.77
C THR A 33 18.20 -4.84 -16.96
N SER A 34 17.83 -4.46 -18.19
CA SER A 34 18.08 -5.28 -19.38
C SER A 34 19.57 -5.51 -19.69
N SER A 35 20.46 -4.63 -19.21
CA SER A 35 21.92 -4.78 -19.34
C SER A 35 22.53 -5.77 -18.34
N VAL A 36 21.79 -6.18 -17.31
CA VAL A 36 22.28 -7.08 -16.26
C VAL A 36 21.78 -8.51 -16.56
N PRO A 37 22.65 -9.54 -16.54
CA PRO A 37 22.23 -10.93 -16.70
C PRO A 37 21.25 -11.38 -15.61
N ASN A 38 20.26 -12.22 -15.94
CA ASN A 38 19.25 -12.66 -14.95
C ASN A 38 19.85 -13.46 -13.78
N ARG A 39 20.94 -14.20 -13.98
CA ARG A 39 21.62 -14.94 -12.91
C ARG A 39 22.21 -14.03 -11.81
N ASN A 40 22.37 -12.73 -12.11
CA ASN A 40 22.86 -11.72 -11.18
C ASN A 40 21.71 -10.93 -10.53
N LYS A 41 20.46 -11.40 -10.65
CA LYS A 41 19.27 -10.71 -10.15
C LYS A 41 18.52 -11.62 -9.19
N PHE A 42 18.01 -11.02 -8.12
CA PHE A 42 17.02 -11.61 -7.25
C PHE A 42 15.86 -10.62 -7.12
N LYS A 43 14.67 -11.01 -7.57
CA LYS A 43 13.46 -10.17 -7.64
C LYS A 43 12.52 -10.55 -6.52
N ILE A 44 12.18 -9.57 -5.70
CA ILE A 44 11.25 -9.74 -4.58
C ILE A 44 9.98 -8.94 -4.90
N TYR A 45 8.83 -9.59 -4.72
CA TYR A 45 7.55 -8.89 -4.64
C TYR A 45 7.07 -8.88 -3.20
N ILE A 46 6.81 -7.70 -2.65
CA ILE A 46 6.26 -7.54 -1.31
C ILE A 46 4.81 -7.09 -1.45
N GLU A 47 3.89 -7.84 -0.83
CA GLU A 47 2.49 -7.47 -0.74
C GLU A 47 2.03 -7.49 0.70
N SER A 48 1.14 -6.58 1.07
CA SER A 48 0.56 -6.55 2.41
C SER A 48 -0.81 -7.20 2.40
N MET A 49 -0.84 -8.54 2.23
CA MET A 49 -2.06 -9.34 2.17
C MET A 49 -2.51 -9.76 3.56
N ASN A 50 -3.61 -9.19 4.02
CA ASN A 50 -4.36 -9.73 5.14
C ASN A 50 -5.18 -10.93 4.63
N LEU A 51 -4.96 -12.14 5.18
CA LEU A 51 -5.62 -13.38 4.76
C LEU A 51 -6.79 -13.75 5.70
N LEU A 52 -7.53 -12.74 6.18
CA LEU A 52 -8.71 -12.98 7.03
C LEU A 52 -9.94 -13.31 6.18
N ARG A 53 -10.90 -13.99 6.80
CA ARG A 53 -12.22 -14.26 6.22
C ARG A 53 -13.30 -13.52 7.00
N ASN A 54 -14.34 -13.06 6.30
CA ASN A 54 -15.53 -12.51 6.95
C ASN A 54 -16.42 -13.64 7.52
N THR A 55 -17.53 -13.26 8.15
CA THR A 55 -18.52 -14.19 8.72
C THR A 55 -19.13 -15.16 7.71
N ASN A 56 -19.09 -14.81 6.42
CA ASN A 56 -19.59 -15.65 5.33
C ASN A 56 -18.50 -16.55 4.73
N GLY A 57 -17.29 -16.58 5.32
CA GLY A 57 -16.16 -17.37 4.85
C GLY A 57 -15.41 -16.76 3.65
N GLU A 58 -15.78 -15.57 3.20
CA GLU A 58 -15.15 -14.89 2.07
C GLU A 58 -13.86 -14.18 2.52
N PHE A 59 -12.79 -14.30 1.73
CA PHE A 59 -11.55 -13.60 2.03
C PHE A 59 -11.72 -12.08 1.95
N THR A 60 -11.10 -11.37 2.90
CA THR A 60 -10.91 -9.93 2.82
C THR A 60 -10.10 -9.61 1.55
N LYS A 61 -10.49 -8.53 0.86
CA LYS A 61 -9.73 -8.09 -0.30
C LYS A 61 -8.54 -7.28 0.17
N TRP A 62 -7.33 -7.79 -0.03
CA TRP A 62 -6.09 -7.11 0.34
C TRP A 62 -5.99 -5.68 -0.23
N ALA A 63 -6.54 -5.44 -1.43
CA ALA A 63 -6.58 -4.11 -2.04
C ALA A 63 -7.39 -3.09 -1.24
N ASP A 64 -8.40 -3.54 -0.49
CA ASP A 64 -9.23 -2.66 0.34
C ASP A 64 -8.54 -2.35 1.68
N VAL A 65 -7.82 -3.33 2.24
CA VAL A 65 -6.96 -3.10 3.43
C VAL A 65 -5.83 -2.14 3.09
N ARG A 66 -5.23 -2.26 1.90
CA ARG A 66 -4.25 -1.28 1.38
C ARG A 66 -4.86 0.10 1.18
N LEU A 67 -6.07 0.18 0.65
CA LEU A 67 -6.79 1.45 0.50
C LEU A 67 -6.98 2.11 1.88
N LEU A 68 -7.40 1.35 2.90
CA LEU A 68 -7.54 1.86 4.27
C LEU A 68 -6.21 2.40 4.83
N LYS A 69 -5.14 1.60 4.76
CA LYS A 69 -3.79 2.03 5.15
C LYS A 69 -3.35 3.30 4.43
N ARG A 70 -3.62 3.39 3.13
CA ARG A 70 -3.28 4.56 2.32
C ARG A 70 -4.10 5.78 2.71
N MET A 71 -5.38 5.64 3.01
CA MET A 71 -6.21 6.74 3.51
C MET A 71 -5.65 7.29 4.83
N ILE A 72 -5.31 6.41 5.78
CA ILE A 72 -4.71 6.81 7.06
C ILE A 72 -3.40 7.55 6.83
N ARG A 73 -2.46 6.93 6.10
CA ARG A 73 -1.15 7.51 5.83
C ARG A 73 -1.23 8.85 5.10
N ASP A 74 -2.01 8.92 4.03
CA ASP A 74 -2.09 10.13 3.20
C ASP A 74 -2.77 11.28 3.97
N SER A 75 -3.74 10.98 4.86
CA SER A 75 -4.35 11.98 5.73
C SER A 75 -3.45 12.45 6.87
N GLN A 76 -2.69 11.56 7.50
CA GLN A 76 -1.82 11.93 8.62
C GLN A 76 -0.53 12.61 8.18
N HIS A 77 0.09 12.16 7.09
CA HIS A 77 1.45 12.60 6.72
C HIS A 77 1.50 13.51 5.50
N ARG A 78 0.45 13.56 4.67
CA ARG A 78 0.48 14.30 3.40
C ARG A 78 -0.60 15.36 3.29
N GLY A 79 -1.43 15.54 4.33
CA GLY A 79 -2.53 16.50 4.33
C GLY A 79 -3.62 16.21 3.28
N TYR A 80 -3.65 14.99 2.72
CA TYR A 80 -4.67 14.61 1.74
C TYR A 80 -5.89 14.01 2.45
N PRO A 81 -7.09 14.59 2.30
CA PRO A 81 -8.31 14.00 2.85
C PRO A 81 -8.52 12.57 2.36
N ALA A 82 -8.96 11.68 3.25
CA ALA A 82 -9.21 10.28 2.91
C ALA A 82 -10.20 10.12 1.74
N GLU A 83 -11.17 11.03 1.62
CA GLU A 83 -12.11 11.05 0.49
C GLU A 83 -11.40 11.20 -0.86
N THR A 84 -10.35 12.02 -0.92
CA THR A 84 -9.54 12.22 -2.13
C THR A 84 -8.77 10.95 -2.48
N THR A 85 -8.20 10.28 -1.48
CA THR A 85 -7.52 9.00 -1.66
C THR A 85 -8.47 7.91 -2.15
N LEU A 86 -9.66 7.80 -1.54
CA LEU A 86 -10.72 6.88 -1.96
C LEU A 86 -11.12 7.12 -3.41
N ALA A 87 -11.41 8.38 -3.74
CA ALA A 87 -11.72 8.86 -5.08
C ALA A 87 -10.64 8.49 -6.11
N HIS A 88 -9.36 8.61 -5.74
CA HIS A 88 -8.24 8.39 -6.65
C HIS A 88 -7.84 6.90 -6.79
N TRP A 89 -8.26 6.05 -5.87
CA TRP A 89 -7.88 4.64 -5.82
C TRP A 89 -8.07 3.83 -7.13
N PRO A 90 -9.12 4.02 -7.94
CA PRO A 90 -9.27 3.32 -9.21
C PRO A 90 -8.08 3.51 -10.17
N TYR A 91 -7.47 4.71 -10.18
CA TYR A 91 -6.31 4.99 -11.02
C TYR A 91 -5.07 4.24 -10.55
N VAL A 92 -4.87 4.18 -9.22
CA VAL A 92 -3.79 3.39 -8.61
C VAL A 92 -3.96 1.92 -8.99
N ARG A 93 -5.17 1.37 -8.82
CA ARG A 93 -5.48 -0.03 -9.19
C ARG A 93 -5.27 -0.31 -10.67
N LYS A 94 -5.68 0.61 -11.56
CA LYS A 94 -5.45 0.49 -13.00
C LYS A 94 -3.95 0.46 -13.32
N GLY A 95 -3.15 1.30 -12.68
CA GLY A 95 -1.69 1.30 -12.81
C GLY A 95 -1.08 -0.03 -12.35
N GLU A 96 -1.45 -0.50 -11.16
CA GLU A 96 -0.98 -1.78 -10.60
C GLU A 96 -1.32 -2.96 -11.52
N LEU A 97 -2.56 -3.07 -11.98
CA LEU A 97 -3.02 -4.15 -12.86
C LEU A 97 -2.31 -4.17 -14.21
N LYS A 98 -1.87 -3.00 -14.69
CA LYS A 98 -1.18 -2.87 -15.99
C LYS A 98 0.34 -3.07 -15.86
N HIS A 99 0.94 -2.60 -14.76
CA HIS A 99 2.39 -2.40 -14.68
C HIS A 99 3.08 -3.18 -13.55
N ILE A 100 2.34 -3.77 -12.61
CA ILE A 100 2.91 -4.45 -11.44
C ILE A 100 2.43 -5.89 -11.39
N ILE A 101 1.12 -6.11 -11.27
CA ILE A 101 0.50 -7.44 -11.07
C ILE A 101 0.94 -8.47 -12.13
N PRO A 102 1.00 -8.15 -13.44
CA PRO A 102 1.40 -9.13 -14.46
C PRO A 102 2.84 -9.65 -14.28
N TYR A 103 3.69 -8.91 -13.58
CA TYR A 103 5.11 -9.25 -13.41
C TYR A 103 5.39 -10.05 -12.13
N ILE A 104 4.39 -10.25 -11.26
CA ILE A 104 4.57 -11.01 -10.00
C ILE A 104 5.07 -12.43 -10.29
N PHE A 105 4.55 -13.10 -11.32
CA PHE A 105 5.00 -14.45 -11.69
C PHE A 105 6.44 -14.53 -12.20
N SER A 106 7.10 -13.39 -12.37
CA SER A 106 8.51 -13.33 -12.72
C SER A 106 9.43 -13.12 -11.53
N THR A 107 8.91 -13.06 -10.30
CA THR A 107 9.72 -12.88 -9.08
C THR A 107 10.33 -14.17 -8.60
N ASP A 108 11.46 -14.07 -7.91
CA ASP A 108 12.13 -15.22 -7.30
C ASP A 108 11.60 -15.50 -5.89
N ALA A 109 11.04 -14.47 -5.22
CA ALA A 109 10.34 -14.61 -3.95
C ALA A 109 9.15 -13.65 -3.83
N VAL A 110 8.11 -14.11 -3.11
CA VAL A 110 6.97 -13.30 -2.69
C VAL A 110 6.97 -13.22 -1.17
N VAL A 111 6.96 -12.00 -0.63
CA VAL A 111 6.89 -11.73 0.81
C VAL A 111 5.51 -11.16 1.12
N ASN A 112 4.74 -11.86 1.95
CA ASN A 112 3.52 -11.30 2.51
C ASN A 112 3.86 -10.53 3.80
N SER A 113 3.78 -9.20 3.76
CA SER A 113 3.96 -8.31 4.91
C SER A 113 2.64 -7.94 5.60
N GLY A 114 1.54 -8.61 5.26
CA GLY A 114 0.25 -8.44 5.94
C GLY A 114 0.31 -8.93 7.38
N LEU A 115 -0.28 -8.17 8.31
CA LEU A 115 -0.29 -8.51 9.72
C LEU A 115 -1.69 -9.04 10.09
N PRO A 116 -1.82 -10.25 10.67
CA PRO A 116 -3.13 -10.83 10.96
C PRO A 116 -4.02 -9.95 11.85
N TYR A 117 -3.41 -9.13 12.70
CA TYR A 117 -4.08 -8.27 13.67
C TYR A 117 -4.30 -6.82 13.19
N GLU A 118 -3.90 -6.47 11.95
CA GLU A 118 -3.91 -5.06 11.51
C GLU A 118 -5.29 -4.44 11.43
N LEU A 119 -6.34 -5.20 11.10
CA LEU A 119 -7.67 -4.61 10.89
C LEU A 119 -8.22 -3.94 12.15
N SER A 120 -8.05 -4.57 13.32
CA SER A 120 -8.51 -4.02 14.60
C SER A 120 -7.80 -2.71 14.94
N ILE A 121 -6.51 -2.63 14.62
CA ILE A 121 -5.68 -1.44 14.82
C ILE A 121 -6.08 -0.35 13.83
N LEU A 122 -6.17 -0.70 12.54
CA LEU A 122 -6.56 0.24 11.50
C LEU A 122 -7.95 0.80 11.75
N LYS A 123 -8.88 0.02 12.32
CA LYS A 123 -10.19 0.52 12.77
C LYS A 123 -10.04 1.62 13.81
N ALA A 124 -9.26 1.36 14.87
CA ALA A 124 -9.01 2.31 15.94
C ALA A 124 -8.39 3.61 15.42
N THR A 125 -7.44 3.49 14.49
CA THR A 125 -6.76 4.64 13.89
C THR A 125 -7.61 5.36 12.85
N ALA A 126 -8.41 4.65 12.08
CA ALA A 126 -9.21 5.23 11.01
C ALA A 126 -10.28 6.18 11.55
N GLY A 127 -10.83 5.93 12.75
CA GLY A 127 -11.69 6.84 13.52
C GLY A 127 -12.44 7.89 12.68
N LYS A 128 -12.06 9.16 12.85
CA LYS A 128 -12.62 10.31 12.09
C LYS A 128 -11.98 10.54 10.71
N ILE A 129 -10.88 9.86 10.40
CA ILE A 129 -10.20 9.95 9.10
C ILE A 129 -11.06 9.30 8.03
N PHE A 130 -11.72 8.18 8.34
CA PHE A 130 -12.50 7.44 7.36
C PHE A 130 -13.67 8.30 6.82
N PRO A 131 -13.90 8.33 5.49
CA PRO A 131 -14.99 9.12 4.92
C PRO A 131 -16.35 8.73 5.50
N SER A 132 -17.13 9.74 5.92
CA SER A 132 -18.49 9.51 6.40
C SER A 132 -19.37 8.86 5.33
N ARG A 133 -20.45 8.19 5.74
CA ARG A 133 -21.35 7.54 4.79
C ARG A 133 -21.92 8.50 3.76
N ARG A 134 -22.25 9.73 4.16
CA ARG A 134 -22.71 10.80 3.27
C ARG A 134 -21.68 11.15 2.19
N VAL A 135 -20.40 11.23 2.56
CA VAL A 135 -19.31 11.49 1.61
C VAL A 135 -19.17 10.34 0.61
N ILE A 136 -19.31 9.10 1.08
CA ILE A 136 -19.26 7.92 0.20
C ILE A 136 -20.47 7.94 -0.76
N GLU A 137 -21.69 8.19 -0.28
CA GLU A 137 -22.90 8.24 -1.14
C GLU A 137 -22.79 9.32 -2.23
N ARG A 138 -22.18 10.48 -1.93
CA ARG A 138 -21.92 11.52 -2.93
C ARG A 138 -21.13 11.01 -4.13
N LEU A 139 -20.20 10.07 -3.93
CA LEU A 139 -19.45 9.45 -5.05
C LEU A 139 -20.38 8.71 -6.02
N ARG A 140 -21.47 8.11 -5.53
CA ARG A 140 -22.47 7.47 -6.40
C ARG A 140 -23.22 8.52 -7.22
N GLU A 141 -23.62 9.62 -6.60
CA GLU A 141 -24.31 10.75 -7.26
C GLU A 141 -23.44 11.40 -8.33
N GLU A 142 -22.13 11.50 -8.09
CA GLU A 142 -21.11 11.99 -9.03
C GLU A 142 -20.76 10.99 -10.15
N GLY A 143 -21.40 9.81 -10.21
CA GLY A 143 -21.11 8.77 -11.21
C GLY A 143 -19.80 7.99 -10.96
N ARG A 144 -19.20 8.14 -9.78
CA ARG A 144 -17.93 7.50 -9.40
C ARG A 144 -18.17 6.15 -8.72
N LEU A 145 -18.66 5.18 -9.49
CA LEU A 145 -19.11 3.88 -8.97
C LEU A 145 -18.00 3.02 -8.33
N ASP A 146 -16.79 2.94 -8.91
CA ASP A 146 -15.70 2.13 -8.33
C ASP A 146 -15.31 2.60 -6.90
N PRO A 147 -14.96 3.88 -6.67
CA PRO A 147 -14.61 4.33 -5.33
C PRO A 147 -15.81 4.29 -4.38
N TYR A 148 -17.04 4.50 -4.87
CA TYR A 148 -18.26 4.26 -4.08
C TYR A 148 -18.32 2.82 -3.56
N ILE A 149 -18.30 1.82 -4.45
CA ILE A 149 -18.40 0.39 -4.09
C ILE A 149 -17.31 0.00 -3.09
N ARG A 150 -16.09 0.50 -3.28
CA ARG A 150 -14.98 0.24 -2.35
C ARG A 150 -15.17 0.89 -1.00
N GLY A 151 -15.62 2.14 -0.97
CA GLY A 151 -15.92 2.86 0.28
C GLY A 151 -16.97 2.11 1.10
N ILE A 152 -18.05 1.68 0.45
CA ILE A 152 -19.09 0.86 1.08
C ILE A 152 -18.50 -0.44 1.64
N ARG A 153 -17.70 -1.14 0.85
CA ARG A 153 -17.11 -2.43 1.24
C ARG A 153 -16.12 -2.32 2.40
N VAL A 154 -15.27 -1.28 2.40
CA VAL A 154 -14.34 -1.03 3.51
C VAL A 154 -15.11 -0.65 4.78
N ALA A 155 -16.13 0.20 4.67
CA ALA A 155 -16.97 0.56 5.80
C ALA A 155 -17.63 -0.67 6.44
N SER A 156 -18.26 -1.52 5.62
CA SER A 156 -18.87 -2.76 6.10
C SER A 156 -17.86 -3.75 6.66
N LEU A 157 -16.65 -3.83 6.09
CA LEU A 157 -15.57 -4.61 6.70
C LEU A 157 -15.25 -4.09 8.11
N MET A 158 -15.16 -2.78 8.29
CA MET A 158 -14.82 -2.18 9.59
C MET A 158 -15.93 -2.32 10.63
N GLU A 159 -17.18 -2.39 10.23
CA GLU A 159 -18.30 -2.70 11.14
C GLU A 159 -18.18 -4.11 11.74
N THR A 160 -17.60 -5.07 11.02
CA THR A 160 -17.46 -6.47 11.47
C THR A 160 -16.22 -6.74 12.34
N VAL A 161 -15.32 -5.76 12.47
CA VAL A 161 -14.04 -5.93 13.18
C VAL A 161 -14.11 -5.30 14.57
N ALA A 162 -13.64 -5.98 15.60
CA ALA A 162 -13.48 -5.39 16.92
C ALA A 162 -12.34 -4.37 16.93
N GLU A 163 -12.55 -3.22 17.56
CA GLU A 163 -11.52 -2.19 17.69
C GLU A 163 -10.44 -2.62 18.70
N PHE A 164 -9.17 -2.31 18.40
CA PHE A 164 -8.08 -2.63 19.31
C PHE A 164 -8.09 -1.66 20.51
N PRO A 165 -8.06 -2.16 21.77
CA PRO A 165 -8.35 -1.33 22.93
C PRO A 165 -7.22 -0.37 23.31
N ASP A 166 -5.96 -0.74 23.10
CA ASP A 166 -4.81 0.05 23.54
C ASP A 166 -3.61 -0.08 22.60
N LEU A 167 -3.38 0.95 21.79
CA LEU A 167 -2.27 1.02 20.82
C LEU A 167 -0.87 1.05 21.49
N SER A 168 -0.78 1.31 22.80
CA SER A 168 0.49 1.31 23.54
C SER A 168 1.08 -0.11 23.66
N LEU A 169 0.24 -1.15 23.61
CA LEU A 169 0.65 -2.56 23.72
C LEU A 169 1.41 -3.06 22.48
N LEU A 170 1.41 -2.30 21.38
CA LEU A 170 2.06 -2.73 20.15
C LEU A 170 3.58 -2.49 20.25
N PRO A 171 4.43 -3.42 19.79
CA PRO A 171 5.86 -3.17 19.74
C PRO A 171 6.18 -1.94 18.88
N SER A 172 7.16 -1.13 19.30
CA SER A 172 7.67 0.00 18.50
C SER A 172 8.34 -0.46 17.20
N THR A 173 8.75 -1.72 17.14
CA THR A 173 9.33 -2.37 15.95
C THR A 173 8.28 -2.95 14.99
N SER A 174 6.97 -2.89 15.31
CA SER A 174 5.94 -3.44 14.42
C SER A 174 5.76 -2.56 13.17
N PRO A 175 5.68 -3.12 11.96
CA PRO A 175 5.44 -2.35 10.74
C PRO A 175 4.14 -1.53 10.76
N ILE A 176 3.15 -1.93 11.58
CA ILE A 176 1.90 -1.16 11.71
C ILE A 176 2.14 0.24 12.27
N ARG A 177 3.27 0.47 12.95
CA ARG A 177 3.70 1.76 13.50
C ARG A 177 3.85 2.84 12.44
N GLU A 178 4.04 2.48 11.17
CA GLU A 178 3.96 3.41 10.03
C GLU A 178 2.62 4.17 10.00
N PHE A 179 1.52 3.52 10.37
CA PHE A 179 0.16 4.08 10.25
C PHE A 179 -0.38 4.68 11.54
N ILE A 180 0.21 4.33 12.69
CA ILE A 180 -0.33 4.70 14.01
C ILE A 180 0.65 5.53 14.85
N GLY A 181 1.88 5.71 14.38
CA GLY A 181 2.95 6.38 15.11
C GLY A 181 3.60 5.49 16.19
N GLY A 182 4.68 6.01 16.80
CA GLY A 182 5.44 5.31 17.84
C GLY A 182 6.44 4.26 17.31
N SER A 183 6.88 4.41 16.05
CA SER A 183 7.90 3.55 15.45
C SER A 183 9.26 3.78 16.10
N SER A 184 10.04 2.70 16.31
CA SER A 184 11.47 2.79 16.64
C SER A 184 12.35 3.08 15.43
N TYR A 185 11.79 2.94 14.23
CA TYR A 185 12.46 3.26 12.97
C TYR A 185 12.10 4.68 12.53
N GLU A 186 13.08 5.39 11.98
CA GLU A 186 12.85 6.64 11.27
C GLU A 186 12.24 6.33 9.90
N ILE A 187 11.00 6.75 9.69
CA ILE A 187 10.25 6.50 8.45
C ILE A 187 10.20 7.81 7.66
N PRO A 188 10.92 7.92 6.53
CA PRO A 188 10.85 9.11 5.70
C PRO A 188 9.48 9.20 5.04
N HIS A 189 8.62 10.09 5.54
CA HIS A 189 7.32 10.37 4.93
C HIS A 189 7.46 11.52 3.94
N ASN A 190 8.00 11.22 2.74
CA ASN A 190 8.10 12.16 1.61
C ASN A 190 8.48 13.61 1.99
N GLU A 191 9.77 13.86 2.22
CA GLU A 191 10.38 15.06 1.62
C GLU A 191 10.45 14.91 0.08
#